data_AF-A0A7Z9MQY2-F1
#
_entry.id   AF-A0A7Z9MQY2-F1
#
_cell.length_a   1.000
_cell.length_b   1.000
_cell.length_c   1.000
_cell.angle_alpha   90.00
_cell.angle_beta   90.00
_cell.angle_gamma   90.00
#
_symmetry.space_group_name_H-M   'P 1'
#
loop_
_entity.id
_entity.type
_entity.pdbx_description
1 polymer ?
#
loop_
_entity_poly.entity_id
_entity_poly.type
_entity_poly.pdbx_seq_one_letter_code
_entity_poly.pdbx_strand_id
1 'polypeptide(L)' 'EISPLTKFYIAENYHQDYFRINQNAPYCQIVIKPKLDKLFKTE' A
#
# COMPACT_ATOMS: atom_id res chain seq x y z
N GLU A 1 15.83 -2.67 11.96
CA GLU A 1 16.76 -3.55 12.69
C GLU A 1 17.65 -4.26 11.68
N ILE A 2 18.88 -4.64 12.03
CA ILE A 2 19.76 -5.45 11.19
C ILE A 2 19.98 -6.79 11.89
N SER A 3 19.34 -7.83 11.38
CA SER A 3 19.42 -9.19 11.91
C SER A 3 19.10 -10.19 10.78
N PRO A 4 19.56 -11.45 10.87
CA PRO A 4 19.21 -12.47 9.88
C PRO A 4 17.69 -12.74 9.88
N LEU A 5 17.09 -12.83 8.67
CA LEU A 5 15.69 -13.24 8.53
C LEU A 5 15.57 -14.72 8.93
N THR A 6 14.70 -15.00 9.90
CA THR A 6 14.47 -16.38 10.39
C THR A 6 13.35 -17.06 9.60
N LYS A 7 12.14 -16.51 9.67
CA LYS A 7 10.95 -17.04 9.01
C LYS A 7 10.02 -15.91 8.61
N PHE A 8 9.55 -15.97 7.36
CA PHE A 8 8.53 -15.06 6.85
C PHE A 8 7.15 -15.70 6.94
N TYR A 9 6.19 -14.97 7.49
CA TYR A 9 4.79 -15.37 7.54
C TYR A 9 3.99 -14.47 6.62
N ILE A 10 3.33 -15.07 5.64
CA ILE A 10 2.50 -14.34 4.68
C ILE A 10 1.28 -13.78 5.41
N ALA A 11 0.99 -12.50 5.20
CA ALA A 11 -0.22 -11.86 5.70
C ALA A 11 -1.47 -12.39 4.99
N GLU A 12 -2.62 -12.26 5.63
CA GLU A 12 -3.91 -12.70 5.12
C GLU A 12 -4.22 -12.14 3.72
N ASN A 13 -4.99 -12.88 2.92
CA ASN A 13 -5.26 -12.54 1.52
C ASN A 13 -5.86 -11.14 1.33
N TYR A 14 -6.67 -10.65 2.28
CA TYR A 14 -7.27 -9.32 2.17
C TYR A 14 -6.27 -8.17 2.43
N HIS A 15 -5.09 -8.47 2.99
CA HIS A 15 -4.00 -7.52 3.09
C HIS A 15 -3.18 -7.43 1.79
N GLN A 16 -3.25 -8.46 0.96
CA GLN A 16 -2.56 -8.47 -0.33
C GLN A 16 -3.26 -7.52 -1.30
N ASP A 17 -2.49 -6.73 -2.04
CA ASP A 17 -3.01 -5.81 -3.07
C ASP A 17 -4.10 -4.84 -2.58
N TYR A 18 -4.12 -4.51 -1.28
CA TYR A 18 -5.24 -3.80 -0.66
C TYR A 18 -5.62 -2.52 -1.39
N PHE A 19 -4.66 -1.67 -1.73
CA PHE A 19 -4.94 -0.42 -2.45
C PHE A 19 -5.52 -0.70 -3.84
N ARG A 20 -4.94 -1.65 -4.59
CA ARG A 20 -5.34 -2.00 -5.95
C ARG A 20 -6.80 -2.44 -6.02
N ILE A 21 -7.25 -3.24 -5.04
CA ILE A 21 -8.62 -3.79 -5.00
C ILE A 21 -9.62 -2.87 -4.27
N ASN A 22 -9.17 -2.00 -3.36
CA ASN A 22 -10.04 -1.11 -2.55
C ASN A 22 -9.79 0.39 -2.84
N GLN A 23 -9.54 0.77 -4.09
CA GLN A 23 -9.17 2.16 -4.42
C GLN A 23 -10.19 3.19 -3.92
N ASN A 24 -11.48 2.84 -3.91
CA ASN A 24 -12.56 3.73 -3.48
C ASN A 24 -12.77 3.81 -1.96
N ALA A 25 -12.02 3.04 -1.16
CA ALA A 25 -12.12 3.13 0.29
C ALA A 25 -11.73 4.55 0.76
N PRO A 26 -12.41 5.14 1.77
CA PRO A 26 -12.14 6.50 2.22
C PRO A 26 -10.66 6.74 2.57
N TYR A 27 -10.02 5.76 3.19
CA TYR A 27 -8.59 5.80 3.49
C TYR A 27 -7.73 5.94 2.22
N CYS A 28 -8.00 5.11 1.20
CA CYS A 28 -7.27 5.15 -0.07
C CYS A 28 -7.40 6.52 -0.75
N GLN A 29 -8.59 7.11 -0.73
CA GLN A 29 -8.87 8.41 -1.35
C GLN A 29 -8.23 9.58 -0.60
N ILE A 30 -8.25 9.57 0.73
CA ILE A 30 -7.78 10.70 1.54
C ILE A 30 -6.27 10.64 1.76
N VAL A 31 -5.68 9.44 1.84
CA VAL A 31 -4.28 9.26 2.25
C VAL A 31 -3.37 8.83 1.11
N ILE A 32 -3.78 7.85 0.29
CA ILE A 32 -2.90 7.26 -0.73
C ILE A 32 -2.95 8.06 -2.03
N LYS A 33 -4.17 8.32 -2.55
CA LYS A 33 -4.36 8.98 -3.85
C LYS A 33 -3.61 10.31 -3.98
N PRO A 34 -3.61 11.24 -3.00
CA PRO A 34 -2.88 12.51 -3.13
C PRO A 34 -1.36 12.31 -3.27
N LYS A 35 -0.80 11.25 -2.66
CA LYS A 35 0.62 10.93 -2.75
C LYS A 35 0.98 10.40 -4.14
N LEU A 36 0.12 9.55 -4.72
CA LEU A 36 0.30 9.06 -6.08
C LEU A 36 0.13 10.18 -7.10
N ASP A 37 -0.90 11.00 -6.96
CA ASP A 37 -1.13 12.15 -7.84
C ASP A 37 0.06 13.12 -7.79
N LYS A 38 0.68 13.32 -6.62
CA LYS A 38 1.92 14.11 -6.48
C LYS A 38 3.13 13.43 -7.13
N LEU A 39 3.26 12.12 -7.00
CA LEU A 39 4.39 11.36 -7.55
C LEU A 39 4.35 11.28 -9.09
N PHE A 40 3.15 11.17 -9.66
CA PHE A 40 2.97 10.95 -11.10
C PHE A 40 2.55 12.19 -11.89
N LYS A 41 2.24 13.31 -11.24
CA LYS A 41 2.18 14.60 -11.94
C LYS A 41 3.59 14.93 -12.46
N THR A 42 3.76 14.80 -13.76
CA THR A 42 4.85 15.44 -14.50
C THR A 42 4.43 16.89 -14.74
N GLU A 43 5.33 17.85 -14.49
CA GLU A 43 5.11 19.27 -14.79
C GLU A 43 4.86 19.51 -16.29
#